data_AF-A0A380I8E3-F1
#
_entry.id   AF-A0A380I8E3-F1
#
_cell.length_a   1.000
_cell.length_b   1.000
_cell.length_c   1.000
_cell.angle_alpha   90.00
_cell.angle_beta   90.00
_cell.angle_gamma   90.00
#
_symmetry.space_group_name_H-M   'P 1'
#
loop_
_entity.id
_entity.type
_entity.pdbx_description
1 polymer ?
#
loop_
_entity_poly.entity_id
_entity_poly.type
_entity_poly.pdbx_seq_one_letter_code
_entity_poly.pdbx_strand_id
1 'polypeptide(L)'
;MITSAETVVPETRYDAAVALSEELEKNKEYATATSGTTFRSAFRSAGTTRAVEDYSGKIIDYTGDLVQKLDDPSTSLAPGNINFSPKFVEGKSKSYAFLVNPDGMITKKSLAVNNGSGIVAYSGNFITLDNNTPEAYVYLSNVGISNGHTVDAIAKVSIIPTKDSDPLNTRYFLTSGRDYLSVASKAGGGASVSLTFLEHKDQAAFDDLYNSVQLSQTIKESLLQSLDEIKGNIEAVSGILNVYDLDDYSTAKSKDKRKSITFDRDEISNLYVSNEAAQQSTALMEIAGDQITLTSGPQAKGSTLDNNKRVTVTFEDQTQLNYTITGTGSSGPAFHPDGLLLLEVPPFSVEDVTTTTGQDDQFVIHQTVPTRNVTKRTTLPKEITLGVQVPEGVKLTLKENTTSLFTADKSVSTDNQLTIVTGKNGVKNPDLLKQQTYYNKIYDLPITASHDLTLADIENNTEKWQKLQQYYDKDEEVLKVPITYTFNNSVHSSDNLQTDKSFAVMNVSDDIKEKLRNLNNTEQLNGAKQAVEEAKTADGKMTGIEKEITNRHVISKTNGIKVLPEAGQGSQPTTLFGSLFAGLGALLFFRKRKEEKLSK
;
A
#
# COMPACT_ATOMS: atom_id res chain seq x y z
N MET A 1 -79.36 -16.12 -25.11
CA MET A 1 -78.58 -16.05 -23.86
C MET A 1 -77.38 -16.97 -24.00
N ILE A 2 -76.17 -16.41 -24.08
CA ILE A 2 -74.93 -17.14 -23.82
C ILE A 2 -74.15 -16.21 -22.90
N THR A 3 -74.06 -16.58 -21.64
CA THR A 3 -73.36 -15.85 -20.57
C THR A 3 -71.90 -16.32 -20.50
N SER A 4 -70.98 -15.36 -20.59
CA SER A 4 -69.53 -15.52 -20.40
C SER A 4 -69.21 -15.84 -18.95
N ALA A 5 -68.40 -16.87 -18.71
CA ALA A 5 -67.81 -17.13 -17.41
C ALA A 5 -66.53 -16.29 -17.26
N GLU A 6 -66.58 -15.28 -16.41
CA GLU A 6 -65.41 -14.58 -15.88
C GLU A 6 -64.69 -15.51 -14.88
N THR A 7 -63.45 -15.88 -15.18
CA THR A 7 -62.55 -16.46 -14.19
C THR A 7 -62.01 -15.37 -13.28
N VAL A 8 -62.54 -15.35 -12.06
CA VAL A 8 -62.07 -14.53 -10.93
C VAL A 8 -60.65 -14.97 -10.54
N VAL A 9 -59.68 -14.06 -10.62
CA VAL A 9 -58.32 -14.25 -10.11
C VAL A 9 -58.35 -14.10 -8.58
N PRO A 10 -57.72 -15.00 -7.78
CA PRO A 10 -57.74 -14.91 -6.33
C PRO A 10 -57.05 -13.62 -5.83
N GLU A 11 -57.76 -12.83 -5.03
CA GLU A 11 -57.32 -11.53 -4.45
C GLU A 11 -55.92 -11.59 -3.79
N THR A 12 -55.50 -12.75 -3.28
CA THR A 12 -54.20 -12.92 -2.61
C THR A 12 -52.97 -12.77 -3.51
N ARG A 13 -53.09 -12.96 -4.84
CA ARG A 13 -51.97 -12.75 -5.77
C ARG A 13 -51.90 -11.33 -6.30
N TYR A 14 -53.03 -10.64 -6.39
CA TYR A 14 -53.08 -9.25 -6.80
C TYR A 14 -52.53 -8.36 -5.69
N ASP A 15 -52.94 -8.60 -4.44
CA ASP A 15 -52.43 -7.85 -3.29
C ASP A 15 -50.93 -8.09 -3.05
N ALA A 16 -50.43 -9.31 -3.31
CA ALA A 16 -48.99 -9.60 -3.26
C ALA A 16 -48.22 -8.92 -4.41
N ALA A 17 -48.82 -8.78 -5.60
CA ALA A 17 -48.22 -8.06 -6.72
C ALA A 17 -48.25 -6.53 -6.52
N VAL A 18 -49.29 -6.01 -5.86
CA VAL A 18 -49.39 -4.61 -5.47
C VAL A 18 -48.41 -4.31 -4.34
N ALA A 19 -48.30 -5.16 -3.31
CA ALA A 19 -47.29 -5.03 -2.26
C ALA A 19 -45.86 -5.10 -2.82
N LEU A 20 -45.59 -6.02 -3.75
CA LEU A 20 -44.30 -6.10 -4.46
C LEU A 20 -44.05 -4.87 -5.35
N SER A 21 -45.09 -4.31 -5.98
CA SER A 21 -44.99 -3.09 -6.78
C SER A 21 -44.79 -1.85 -5.91
N GLU A 22 -45.41 -1.78 -4.75
CA GLU A 22 -45.24 -0.69 -3.76
C GLU A 22 -43.88 -0.80 -3.06
N GLU A 23 -43.38 -2.02 -2.82
CA GLU A 23 -42.03 -2.27 -2.33
C GLU A 23 -40.98 -1.97 -3.42
N LEU A 24 -41.26 -2.26 -4.69
CA LEU A 24 -40.43 -1.87 -5.83
C LEU A 24 -40.45 -0.34 -6.09
N GLU A 25 -41.56 0.35 -5.85
CA GLU A 25 -41.62 1.81 -5.90
C GLU A 25 -40.95 2.47 -4.68
N LYS A 26 -41.07 1.89 -3.48
CA LYS A 26 -40.24 2.26 -2.32
C LYS A 26 -38.75 2.02 -2.57
N ASN A 27 -38.41 0.94 -3.28
CA ASN A 27 -37.03 0.62 -3.66
C ASN A 27 -36.53 1.50 -4.82
N LYS A 28 -37.43 2.02 -5.66
CA LYS A 28 -37.10 3.11 -6.60
C LYS A 28 -36.89 4.42 -5.86
N GLU A 29 -37.70 4.77 -4.87
CA GLU A 29 -37.41 5.92 -4.00
C GLU A 29 -36.10 5.72 -3.24
N TYR A 30 -35.79 4.51 -2.78
CA TYR A 30 -34.49 4.18 -2.18
C TYR A 30 -33.34 4.30 -3.19
N ALA A 31 -33.51 3.82 -4.42
CA ALA A 31 -32.51 3.90 -5.50
C ALA A 31 -32.33 5.35 -6.02
N THR A 32 -33.39 6.15 -5.98
CA THR A 32 -33.37 7.57 -6.39
C THR A 32 -32.88 8.48 -5.25
N ALA A 33 -33.08 8.06 -3.98
CA ALA A 33 -32.55 8.72 -2.78
C ALA A 33 -31.11 8.30 -2.45
N THR A 34 -30.64 7.13 -2.89
CA THR A 34 -29.22 6.74 -2.84
C THR A 34 -28.42 7.19 -4.06
N SER A 35 -29.07 7.54 -5.17
CA SER A 35 -28.41 8.16 -6.33
C SER A 35 -28.21 9.68 -6.22
N GLY A 36 -28.54 10.29 -5.08
CA GLY A 36 -28.37 11.72 -4.83
C GLY A 36 -27.92 12.00 -3.41
N THR A 37 -26.61 12.11 -3.20
CA THR A 37 -25.97 12.73 -2.01
C THR A 37 -26.43 12.23 -0.63
N THR A 38 -25.73 11.25 -0.06
CA THR A 38 -24.98 11.35 1.23
C THR A 38 -24.63 9.96 1.81
N PHE A 39 -23.57 9.34 1.31
CA PHE A 39 -22.65 8.63 2.20
C PHE A 39 -21.61 9.64 2.69
N ARG A 40 -21.97 10.39 3.73
CA ARG A 40 -21.01 11.24 4.44
C ARG A 40 -20.06 10.34 5.22
N SER A 41 -18.90 10.07 4.61
CA SER A 41 -17.57 9.99 5.21
C SER A 41 -17.41 9.44 6.63
N ALA A 42 -16.70 8.31 6.74
CA ALA A 42 -15.75 8.12 7.85
C ALA A 42 -14.30 8.47 7.45
N PHE A 43 -14.03 8.73 6.16
CA PHE A 43 -12.72 9.15 5.67
C PHE A 43 -12.90 10.26 4.63
N ARG A 44 -12.75 11.52 5.04
CA ARG A 44 -12.56 12.66 4.12
C ARG A 44 -11.09 13.07 4.26
N SER A 45 -10.29 12.88 3.23
CA SER A 45 -9.16 13.78 3.00
C SER A 45 -9.73 15.16 2.64
N ALA A 46 -9.02 16.22 2.99
CA ALA A 46 -9.53 17.59 3.01
C ALA A 46 -10.06 18.03 1.62
N GLY A 47 -11.33 18.40 1.57
CA GLY A 47 -11.96 18.91 0.34
C GLY A 47 -11.37 20.27 -0.04
N THR A 48 -10.72 20.34 -1.20
CA THR A 48 -10.55 21.60 -1.91
C THR A 48 -11.86 21.87 -2.65
N THR A 49 -12.62 22.88 -2.23
CA THR A 49 -13.88 23.26 -2.89
C THR A 49 -13.57 23.87 -4.25
N ARG A 50 -13.47 23.04 -5.29
CA ARG A 50 -13.41 23.47 -6.69
C ARG A 50 -14.74 24.13 -7.04
N ALA A 51 -14.71 25.19 -7.85
CA ALA A 51 -15.93 25.90 -8.25
C ALA A 51 -16.87 24.95 -9.02
N VAL A 52 -18.17 25.04 -8.74
CA VAL A 52 -19.20 24.32 -9.49
C VAL A 52 -19.29 24.93 -10.88
N GLU A 53 -18.76 24.22 -11.87
CA GLU A 53 -18.84 24.57 -13.29
C GLU A 53 -19.65 23.47 -13.98
N ASP A 54 -20.61 23.85 -14.81
CA ASP A 54 -21.32 22.90 -15.67
C ASP A 54 -20.79 23.00 -17.11
N TYR A 55 -20.47 21.86 -17.71
CA TYR A 55 -20.00 21.77 -19.08
C TYR A 55 -20.51 20.49 -19.74
N SER A 56 -20.91 20.55 -21.01
CA SER A 56 -21.19 19.36 -21.81
C SER A 56 -20.73 19.59 -23.24
N GLY A 57 -19.80 18.78 -23.72
CA GLY A 57 -19.21 18.97 -25.03
C GLY A 57 -18.05 18.01 -25.30
N LYS A 58 -17.27 18.28 -26.35
CA LYS A 58 -16.04 17.51 -26.60
C LYS A 58 -14.98 17.94 -25.59
N ILE A 59 -14.30 16.98 -24.99
CA ILE A 59 -13.24 17.28 -24.01
C ILE A 59 -12.18 18.24 -24.56
N ILE A 60 -11.86 18.13 -25.85
CA ILE A 60 -10.84 18.97 -26.49
C ILE A 60 -11.27 20.43 -26.68
N ASP A 61 -12.58 20.70 -26.71
CA ASP A 61 -13.14 22.04 -26.83
C ASP A 61 -13.25 22.74 -25.47
N TYR A 62 -12.99 22.03 -24.36
CA TYR A 62 -12.96 22.62 -23.04
C TYR A 62 -11.82 23.64 -22.91
N THR A 63 -12.13 24.79 -22.30
CA THR A 63 -11.21 25.93 -22.15
C THR A 63 -10.81 26.21 -20.71
N GLY A 64 -11.38 25.48 -19.73
CA GLY A 64 -10.98 25.60 -18.34
C GLY A 64 -9.73 24.78 -18.01
N ASP A 65 -9.19 24.96 -16.81
CA ASP A 65 -7.87 24.46 -16.42
C ASP A 65 -7.81 22.94 -16.16
N LEU A 66 -8.97 22.29 -16.05
CA LEU A 66 -9.06 20.84 -15.82
C LEU A 66 -8.46 20.01 -16.97
N VAL A 67 -8.57 20.49 -18.21
CA VAL A 67 -8.15 19.72 -19.41
C VAL A 67 -6.83 20.25 -19.94
N GLN A 68 -5.81 19.40 -19.88
CA GLN A 68 -4.47 19.65 -20.38
C GLN A 68 -4.30 19.01 -21.76
N LYS A 69 -3.90 19.82 -22.74
CA LYS A 69 -3.80 19.43 -24.15
C LYS A 69 -2.35 19.14 -24.49
N LEU A 70 -2.08 17.93 -24.96
CA LEU A 70 -0.74 17.45 -25.28
C LEU A 70 -0.53 17.45 -26.80
N ASP A 71 0.47 18.20 -27.26
CA ASP A 71 0.80 18.24 -28.69
C ASP A 71 1.54 16.99 -29.17
N ASP A 72 2.32 16.34 -28.30
CA ASP A 72 2.96 15.05 -28.56
C ASP A 72 2.82 14.10 -27.34
N PRO A 73 1.76 13.28 -27.29
CA PRO A 73 1.59 12.27 -26.24
C PRO A 73 2.72 11.24 -26.19
N SER A 74 3.48 11.04 -27.28
CA SER A 74 4.59 10.07 -27.30
C SER A 74 5.81 10.54 -26.53
N THR A 75 5.85 11.82 -26.12
CA THR A 75 6.98 12.41 -25.40
C THR A 75 6.61 13.14 -24.11
N SER A 76 5.32 13.23 -23.78
CA SER A 76 4.84 13.97 -22.62
C SER A 76 5.07 13.17 -21.33
N LEU A 77 5.83 13.73 -20.40
CA LEU A 77 6.03 13.16 -19.07
C LEU A 77 4.90 13.60 -18.14
N ALA A 78 4.55 12.73 -17.19
CA ALA A 78 3.65 13.12 -16.10
C ALA A 78 4.28 14.22 -15.24
N PRO A 79 3.46 15.05 -14.55
CA PRO A 79 3.97 15.95 -13.51
C PRO A 79 4.88 15.21 -12.52
N GLY A 80 5.96 15.84 -12.04
CA GLY A 80 6.98 15.14 -11.25
C GLY A 80 6.48 14.57 -9.91
N ASN A 81 5.39 15.10 -9.36
CA ASN A 81 4.74 14.54 -8.18
C ASN A 81 3.89 13.30 -8.47
N ILE A 82 3.68 12.94 -9.75
CA ILE A 82 2.89 11.79 -10.17
C ILE A 82 3.82 10.65 -10.60
N ASN A 83 3.93 9.66 -9.72
CA ASN A 83 4.85 8.53 -9.89
C ASN A 83 4.18 7.16 -9.73
N PHE A 84 2.87 7.13 -9.49
CA PHE A 84 2.09 5.92 -9.30
C PHE A 84 1.18 5.61 -10.51
N SER A 85 1.06 4.35 -10.88
CA SER A 85 0.04 3.88 -11.83
C SER A 85 -0.36 2.47 -11.45
N PRO A 86 -1.65 2.23 -11.14
CA PRO A 86 -2.15 0.91 -10.86
C PRO A 86 -1.84 -0.07 -12.01
N LYS A 87 -1.29 -1.23 -11.68
CA LYS A 87 -1.07 -2.34 -12.62
C LYS A 87 -1.13 -3.67 -11.91
N PHE A 88 -1.46 -4.72 -12.65
CA PHE A 88 -1.31 -6.10 -12.19
C PHE A 88 0.02 -6.66 -12.69
N VAL A 89 0.85 -7.14 -11.79
CA VAL A 89 2.15 -7.74 -12.10
C VAL A 89 2.05 -9.26 -11.98
N GLU A 90 2.16 -9.94 -13.11
CA GLU A 90 2.13 -11.41 -13.14
C GLU A 90 3.20 -12.01 -12.21
N GLY A 91 2.80 -13.00 -11.40
CA GLY A 91 3.66 -13.66 -10.41
C GLY A 91 3.93 -12.88 -9.13
N LYS A 92 3.53 -11.60 -9.03
CA LYS A 92 3.73 -10.77 -7.82
C LYS A 92 2.43 -10.27 -7.20
N SER A 93 1.52 -9.78 -8.04
CA SER A 93 0.20 -9.35 -7.60
C SER A 93 -0.69 -10.57 -7.40
N LYS A 94 -1.49 -10.55 -6.33
CA LYS A 94 -2.59 -11.48 -6.08
C LYS A 94 -3.88 -10.70 -5.92
N SER A 95 -5.00 -11.37 -6.15
CA SER A 95 -6.32 -10.79 -5.92
C SER A 95 -7.25 -11.78 -5.24
N TYR A 96 -8.00 -11.31 -4.26
CA TYR A 96 -8.94 -12.11 -3.48
C TYR A 96 -10.28 -11.41 -3.48
N ALA A 97 -11.32 -12.14 -3.88
CA ALA A 97 -12.66 -11.58 -4.01
C ALA A 97 -13.65 -12.25 -3.06
N PHE A 98 -14.28 -11.42 -2.25
CA PHE A 98 -15.41 -11.76 -1.40
C PHE A 98 -16.68 -11.17 -2.04
N LEU A 99 -17.61 -12.03 -2.42
CA LEU A 99 -18.86 -11.65 -3.06
C LEU A 99 -19.96 -11.62 -1.99
N VAL A 100 -20.75 -10.56 -1.99
CA VAL A 100 -21.82 -10.32 -1.03
C VAL A 100 -23.16 -10.63 -1.67
N ASN A 101 -23.89 -11.57 -1.10
CA ASN A 101 -25.25 -11.91 -1.50
C ASN A 101 -26.26 -10.85 -1.01
N PRO A 102 -27.48 -10.77 -1.57
CA PRO A 102 -28.53 -9.86 -1.11
C PRO A 102 -28.91 -10.00 0.38
N ASP A 103 -28.73 -11.18 0.95
CA ASP A 103 -28.97 -11.46 2.38
C ASP A 103 -27.77 -11.08 3.27
N GLY A 104 -26.70 -10.50 2.71
CA GLY A 104 -25.49 -10.11 3.41
C GLY A 104 -24.50 -11.25 3.64
N MET A 105 -24.80 -12.47 3.18
CA MET A 105 -23.90 -13.62 3.32
C MET A 105 -22.76 -13.57 2.31
N ILE A 106 -21.60 -14.08 2.70
CA ILE A 106 -20.41 -14.08 1.86
C ILE A 106 -20.28 -15.38 1.07
N THR A 107 -20.04 -15.24 -0.22
CA THR A 107 -19.41 -16.25 -1.07
C THR A 107 -18.02 -15.76 -1.50
N LYS A 108 -17.15 -16.64 -2.02
CA LYS A 108 -15.80 -16.24 -2.45
C LYS A 108 -15.43 -16.85 -3.80
N LYS A 109 -14.62 -16.13 -4.56
CA LYS A 109 -14.08 -16.58 -5.84
C LYS A 109 -12.56 -16.49 -5.82
N SER A 110 -11.90 -17.63 -6.01
CA SER A 110 -10.45 -17.68 -6.15
C SER A 110 -10.09 -17.30 -7.58
N LEU A 111 -9.11 -16.42 -7.73
CA LEU A 111 -8.70 -15.86 -9.01
C LEU A 111 -7.30 -16.43 -9.34
N ALA A 112 -7.08 -16.86 -10.59
CA ALA A 112 -5.89 -17.61 -10.99
C ALA A 112 -4.59 -16.77 -10.91
N VAL A 113 -3.43 -17.42 -10.77
CA VAL A 113 -2.12 -16.77 -10.66
C VAL A 113 -1.37 -16.55 -12.00
N ASN A 114 -1.85 -17.07 -13.14
CA ASN A 114 -1.18 -16.99 -14.45
C ASN A 114 -2.16 -16.64 -15.60
N ASN A 115 -1.74 -15.77 -16.53
CA ASN A 115 -2.57 -15.21 -17.63
C ASN A 115 -2.31 -15.87 -19.01
N GLY A 116 -2.24 -17.20 -19.06
CA GLY A 116 -1.99 -17.93 -20.32
C GLY A 116 -3.23 -18.09 -21.21
N SER A 117 -3.77 -17.04 -21.84
CA SER A 117 -4.43 -17.08 -23.18
C SER A 117 -5.15 -15.78 -23.59
N GLY A 118 -4.80 -15.23 -24.76
CA GLY A 118 -5.58 -14.39 -25.69
C GLY A 118 -6.69 -13.42 -25.21
N ILE A 119 -6.47 -12.11 -25.37
CA ILE A 119 -7.44 -11.03 -25.11
C ILE A 119 -8.62 -11.08 -26.08
N VAL A 120 -9.72 -11.66 -25.60
CA VAL A 120 -11.10 -11.24 -25.85
C VAL A 120 -11.63 -10.83 -24.46
N ALA A 121 -12.71 -10.06 -24.33
CA ALA A 121 -13.49 -10.11 -23.08
C ALA A 121 -13.51 -11.59 -22.61
N TYR A 122 -13.27 -11.89 -21.33
CA TYR A 122 -13.22 -13.27 -20.79
C TYR A 122 -11.87 -14.04 -20.79
N SER A 123 -10.70 -13.37 -20.71
CA SER A 123 -9.38 -14.06 -20.65
C SER A 123 -8.44 -13.64 -19.49
N GLY A 124 -8.73 -12.54 -18.80
CA GLY A 124 -8.13 -12.22 -17.50
C GLY A 124 -8.96 -12.80 -16.35
N ASN A 125 -8.47 -12.72 -15.12
CA ASN A 125 -9.32 -13.00 -13.97
C ASN A 125 -10.33 -11.87 -13.80
N PHE A 126 -11.60 -12.23 -13.73
CA PHE A 126 -12.67 -11.29 -13.42
C PHE A 126 -13.60 -11.90 -12.39
N ILE A 127 -14.28 -11.04 -11.63
CA ILE A 127 -15.42 -11.43 -10.81
C ILE A 127 -16.71 -11.13 -11.56
N THR A 128 -17.70 -11.99 -11.41
CA THR A 128 -19.04 -11.76 -11.93
C THR A 128 -19.88 -11.18 -10.81
N LEU A 129 -20.51 -10.03 -11.06
CA LEU A 129 -21.51 -9.44 -10.19
C LEU A 129 -22.86 -9.50 -10.89
N ASP A 130 -23.92 -9.82 -10.16
CA ASP A 130 -25.28 -9.95 -10.69
C ASP A 130 -26.30 -9.76 -9.55
N ASN A 131 -27.59 -9.98 -9.81
CA ASN A 131 -28.62 -9.85 -8.77
C ASN A 131 -28.46 -10.80 -7.57
N ASN A 132 -27.69 -11.89 -7.68
CA ASN A 132 -27.42 -12.84 -6.60
C ASN A 132 -26.13 -12.50 -5.83
N THR A 133 -25.23 -11.75 -6.44
CA THR A 133 -24.03 -11.18 -5.80
C THR A 133 -23.82 -9.74 -6.27
N PRO A 134 -24.63 -8.78 -5.80
CA PRO A 134 -24.63 -7.41 -6.34
C PRO A 134 -23.42 -6.57 -5.90
N GLU A 135 -22.66 -7.05 -4.92
CA GLU A 135 -21.54 -6.34 -4.33
C GLU A 135 -20.34 -7.28 -4.12
N ALA A 136 -19.13 -6.74 -4.22
CA ALA A 136 -17.90 -7.47 -3.92
C ALA A 136 -16.86 -6.57 -3.24
N TYR A 137 -16.05 -7.21 -2.40
CA TYR A 137 -14.82 -6.64 -1.83
C TYR A 137 -13.64 -7.41 -2.40
N VAL A 138 -12.77 -6.70 -3.11
CA VAL A 138 -11.62 -7.29 -3.79
C VAL A 138 -10.34 -6.72 -3.20
N TYR A 139 -9.58 -7.54 -2.49
CA TYR A 139 -8.22 -7.20 -2.11
C TYR A 139 -7.28 -7.44 -3.29
N LEU A 140 -6.37 -6.50 -3.52
CA LEU A 140 -5.43 -6.47 -4.62
C LEU A 140 -4.05 -6.19 -4.04
N SER A 141 -3.14 -7.17 -4.06
CA SER A 141 -1.78 -6.96 -3.60
C SER A 141 -0.89 -6.41 -4.71
N ASN A 142 0.06 -5.56 -4.34
CA ASN A 142 1.04 -4.94 -5.22
C ASN A 142 0.37 -4.33 -6.46
N VAL A 143 -0.46 -3.31 -6.22
CA VAL A 143 -1.09 -2.54 -7.30
C VAL A 143 -0.13 -1.52 -7.90
N GLY A 144 0.99 -1.23 -7.25
CA GLY A 144 2.05 -0.35 -7.76
C GLY A 144 3.08 -0.04 -6.68
N ILE A 145 3.98 0.90 -7.00
CA ILE A 145 4.97 1.43 -6.05
C ILE A 145 4.75 2.93 -5.94
N SER A 146 4.66 3.45 -4.72
CA SER A 146 4.55 4.87 -4.40
C SER A 146 5.62 5.23 -3.38
N ASN A 147 6.42 6.26 -3.66
CA ASN A 147 7.41 6.81 -2.73
C ASN A 147 8.36 5.78 -2.07
N GLY A 148 8.67 4.68 -2.75
CA GLY A 148 9.55 3.62 -2.24
C GLY A 148 8.84 2.49 -1.49
N HIS A 149 7.52 2.52 -1.44
CA HIS A 149 6.68 1.50 -0.79
C HIS A 149 5.84 0.78 -1.83
N THR A 150 5.67 -0.53 -1.64
CA THR A 150 4.65 -1.27 -2.40
C THR A 150 3.28 -0.83 -1.89
N VAL A 151 2.33 -0.64 -2.80
CA VAL A 151 0.96 -0.22 -2.47
C VAL A 151 0.01 -1.37 -2.77
N ASP A 152 -0.85 -1.69 -1.80
CA ASP A 152 -1.99 -2.60 -1.97
C ASP A 152 -3.29 -1.79 -2.16
N ALA A 153 -4.38 -2.46 -2.52
CA ALA A 153 -5.68 -1.82 -2.58
C ALA A 153 -6.83 -2.75 -2.19
N ILE A 154 -7.92 -2.17 -1.69
CA ILE A 154 -9.22 -2.83 -1.59
C ILE A 154 -10.21 -2.09 -2.48
N ALA A 155 -10.81 -2.82 -3.43
CA ALA A 155 -11.90 -2.33 -4.26
C ALA A 155 -13.24 -2.83 -3.72
N LYS A 156 -14.13 -1.91 -3.35
CA LYS A 156 -15.56 -2.19 -3.18
C LYS A 156 -16.25 -1.95 -4.52
N VAL A 157 -16.86 -3.00 -5.08
CA VAL A 157 -17.57 -2.94 -6.36
C VAL A 157 -19.05 -3.20 -6.13
N SER A 158 -19.92 -2.37 -6.69
CA SER A 158 -21.38 -2.53 -6.57
C SER A 158 -22.06 -2.34 -7.91
N ILE A 159 -22.99 -3.22 -8.26
CA ILE A 159 -23.72 -3.13 -9.53
C ILE A 159 -24.60 -1.87 -9.56
N ILE A 160 -24.66 -1.24 -10.73
CA ILE A 160 -25.69 -0.26 -11.07
C ILE A 160 -26.68 -0.99 -11.99
N PRO A 161 -27.89 -1.31 -11.49
CA PRO A 161 -28.88 -2.07 -12.25
C PRO A 161 -29.29 -1.34 -13.55
N THR A 162 -29.65 -2.10 -14.59
CA THR A 162 -30.36 -1.52 -15.74
C THR A 162 -31.84 -1.77 -15.70
N LYS A 163 -32.59 -0.87 -16.34
CA LYS A 163 -34.02 -1.04 -16.57
C LYS A 163 -34.34 -1.98 -17.75
N ASP A 164 -33.37 -2.28 -18.63
CA ASP A 164 -33.62 -2.98 -19.88
C ASP A 164 -32.63 -4.13 -20.18
N SER A 165 -33.21 -5.26 -20.62
CA SER A 165 -32.60 -6.39 -21.36
C SER A 165 -31.64 -7.36 -20.64
N ASP A 166 -31.24 -7.13 -19.38
CA ASP A 166 -30.54 -8.12 -18.56
C ASP A 166 -31.33 -8.48 -17.30
N PRO A 167 -32.07 -9.60 -17.27
CA PRO A 167 -32.81 -9.99 -16.08
C PRO A 167 -31.91 -10.32 -14.88
N LEU A 168 -30.60 -10.54 -15.10
CA LEU A 168 -29.63 -10.84 -14.04
C LEU A 168 -28.73 -9.65 -13.68
N ASN A 169 -28.74 -8.54 -14.44
CA ASN A 169 -27.82 -7.41 -14.24
C ASN A 169 -26.33 -7.80 -14.15
N THR A 170 -25.84 -8.58 -15.10
CA THR A 170 -24.48 -9.15 -15.04
C THR A 170 -23.40 -8.10 -15.35
N ARG A 171 -22.38 -7.99 -14.49
CA ARG A 171 -21.17 -7.19 -14.66
C ARG A 171 -19.92 -8.03 -14.45
N TYR A 172 -18.83 -7.65 -15.08
CA TYR A 172 -17.53 -8.28 -14.93
C TYR A 172 -16.53 -7.23 -14.46
N PHE A 173 -16.00 -7.36 -13.25
CA PHE A 173 -14.91 -6.51 -12.75
C PHE A 173 -13.58 -7.23 -12.96
N LEU A 174 -12.68 -6.57 -13.68
CA LEU A 174 -11.43 -7.14 -14.19
C LEU A 174 -10.31 -6.93 -13.19
N THR A 175 -9.77 -8.04 -12.69
CA THR A 175 -8.82 -8.08 -11.55
C THR A 175 -7.40 -8.41 -11.96
N SER A 176 -7.16 -8.76 -13.23
CA SER A 176 -5.83 -8.94 -13.79
C SER A 176 -5.83 -8.73 -15.31
N GLY A 177 -4.64 -8.67 -15.89
CA GLY A 177 -4.46 -8.56 -17.34
C GLY A 177 -4.44 -7.11 -17.82
N ARG A 178 -4.74 -6.92 -19.11
CA ARG A 178 -4.62 -5.62 -19.77
C ARG A 178 -5.58 -4.56 -19.23
N ASP A 179 -6.80 -4.99 -18.89
CA ASP A 179 -7.93 -4.13 -18.55
C ASP A 179 -8.16 -4.08 -17.04
N TYR A 180 -7.07 -4.16 -16.29
CA TYR A 180 -7.07 -4.19 -14.83
C TYR A 180 -7.88 -3.02 -14.24
N LEU A 181 -8.72 -3.31 -13.23
CA LEU A 181 -9.66 -2.37 -12.59
C LEU A 181 -10.86 -1.93 -13.45
N SER A 182 -10.98 -2.40 -14.70
CA SER A 182 -12.12 -2.06 -15.56
C SER A 182 -13.38 -2.86 -15.21
N VAL A 183 -14.52 -2.39 -15.74
CA VAL A 183 -15.82 -3.06 -15.66
C VAL A 183 -16.37 -3.26 -17.08
N ALA A 184 -16.79 -4.49 -17.39
CA ALA A 184 -17.58 -4.79 -18.59
C ALA A 184 -19.02 -5.17 -18.21
N SER A 185 -19.99 -4.79 -19.04
CA SER A 185 -21.40 -5.17 -18.86
C SER A 185 -21.95 -5.92 -20.06
N LYS A 186 -22.58 -7.08 -19.82
CA LYS A 186 -23.14 -7.94 -20.88
C LYS A 186 -24.29 -7.28 -21.65
N ALA A 187 -25.25 -6.69 -20.94
CA ALA A 187 -26.51 -6.21 -21.53
C ALA A 187 -26.91 -4.80 -21.07
N GLY A 188 -25.92 -3.98 -20.70
CA GLY A 188 -26.11 -2.56 -20.37
C GLY A 188 -25.84 -2.23 -18.90
N GLY A 189 -25.70 -0.95 -18.58
CA GLY A 189 -25.53 -0.47 -17.19
C GLY A 189 -24.09 -0.44 -16.74
N GLY A 190 -23.86 -0.39 -15.43
CA GLY A 190 -22.53 -0.14 -14.90
C GLY A 190 -22.26 -0.77 -13.54
N ALA A 191 -21.14 -0.40 -12.97
CA ALA A 191 -20.81 -0.63 -11.57
C ALA A 191 -20.08 0.59 -11.01
N SER A 192 -20.31 0.87 -9.73
CA SER A 192 -19.50 1.81 -8.96
C SER A 192 -18.34 1.04 -8.33
N VAL A 193 -17.15 1.61 -8.38
CA VAL A 193 -15.95 1.11 -7.72
C VAL A 193 -15.44 2.19 -6.77
N SER A 194 -15.19 1.80 -5.53
CA SER A 194 -14.44 2.57 -4.54
C SER A 194 -13.12 1.84 -4.30
N LEU A 195 -12.02 2.40 -4.80
CA LEU A 195 -10.68 1.82 -4.70
C LEU A 195 -9.88 2.54 -3.61
N THR A 196 -9.69 1.90 -2.47
CA THR A 196 -8.90 2.44 -1.35
C THR A 196 -7.47 1.91 -1.41
N PHE A 197 -6.48 2.81 -1.30
CA PHE A 197 -5.06 2.47 -1.31
C PHE A 197 -4.53 2.21 0.11
N LEU A 198 -3.66 1.22 0.23
CA LEU A 198 -3.21 0.69 1.51
C LEU A 198 -1.70 0.45 1.48
N GLU A 199 -1.07 0.65 2.63
CA GLU A 199 0.27 0.17 2.92
C GLU A 199 0.34 -1.34 2.65
N HIS A 200 1.42 -1.79 2.02
CA HIS A 200 1.60 -3.21 1.75
C HIS A 200 1.68 -4.04 3.05
N LYS A 201 0.96 -5.17 3.09
CA LYS A 201 1.02 -6.13 4.20
C LYS A 201 1.33 -7.54 3.72
N ASP A 202 1.81 -8.35 4.67
CA ASP A 202 2.09 -9.76 4.44
C ASP A 202 0.84 -10.46 3.86
N GLN A 203 1.05 -11.06 2.69
CA GLN A 203 0.00 -11.76 1.97
C GLN A 203 -0.53 -12.98 2.74
N ALA A 204 0.26 -13.56 3.65
CA ALA A 204 -0.15 -14.72 4.43
C ALA A 204 -1.41 -14.44 5.27
N ALA A 205 -1.54 -13.25 5.84
CA ALA A 205 -2.72 -12.88 6.61
C ALA A 205 -4.00 -12.83 5.75
N PHE A 206 -3.87 -12.36 4.51
CA PHE A 206 -4.97 -12.35 3.55
C PHE A 206 -5.29 -13.75 3.01
N ASP A 207 -4.27 -14.58 2.78
CA ASP A 207 -4.43 -16.00 2.45
C ASP A 207 -5.22 -16.73 3.56
N ASP A 208 -4.86 -16.50 4.82
CA ASP A 208 -5.52 -17.08 5.99
C ASP A 208 -6.97 -16.62 6.13
N LEU A 209 -7.23 -15.30 6.02
CA LEU A 209 -8.59 -14.77 6.03
C LEU A 209 -9.41 -15.41 4.91
N TYR A 210 -8.90 -15.37 3.68
CA TYR A 210 -9.59 -15.92 2.53
C TYR A 210 -9.94 -17.40 2.72
N ASN A 211 -9.04 -18.20 3.31
CA ASN A 211 -9.27 -19.60 3.59
C ASN A 211 -10.26 -19.83 4.75
N SER A 212 -10.23 -18.98 5.78
CA SER A 212 -11.11 -19.08 6.96
C SER A 212 -12.58 -18.77 6.67
N VAL A 213 -12.88 -17.91 5.68
CA VAL A 213 -14.25 -17.53 5.31
C VAL A 213 -15.06 -18.78 4.92
N GLN A 214 -16.08 -19.06 5.72
CA GLN A 214 -17.04 -20.14 5.50
C GLN A 214 -18.22 -19.64 4.65
N LEU A 215 -18.39 -20.29 3.49
CA LEU A 215 -19.45 -19.98 2.52
C LEU A 215 -20.82 -20.10 3.17
N SER A 216 -21.67 -19.10 2.96
CA SER A 216 -23.04 -19.09 3.49
C SER A 216 -23.14 -19.16 5.03
N GLN A 217 -22.06 -18.81 5.74
CA GLN A 217 -22.05 -18.63 7.20
C GLN A 217 -21.43 -17.29 7.62
N THR A 218 -20.41 -16.85 6.90
CA THR A 218 -19.79 -15.54 7.15
C THR A 218 -20.72 -14.43 6.64
N ILE A 219 -21.04 -13.47 7.51
CA ILE A 219 -21.79 -12.26 7.15
C ILE A 219 -20.85 -11.12 6.76
N LYS A 220 -21.36 -10.17 5.99
CA LYS A 220 -20.65 -8.97 5.53
C LYS A 220 -19.94 -8.22 6.65
N GLU A 221 -20.64 -7.94 7.75
CA GLU A 221 -20.08 -7.14 8.86
C GLU A 221 -18.86 -7.82 9.48
N SER A 222 -18.93 -9.14 9.68
CA SER A 222 -17.81 -9.93 10.20
C SER A 222 -16.62 -9.94 9.24
N LEU A 223 -16.88 -10.04 7.92
CA LEU A 223 -15.82 -9.95 6.91
C LEU A 223 -15.13 -8.58 6.94
N LEU A 224 -15.90 -7.49 7.02
CA LEU A 224 -15.36 -6.14 7.05
C LEU A 224 -14.52 -5.91 8.29
N GLN A 225 -14.96 -6.41 9.45
CA GLN A 225 -14.16 -6.37 10.66
C GLN A 225 -12.84 -7.14 10.49
N SER A 226 -12.87 -8.37 9.97
CA SER A 226 -11.64 -9.13 9.71
C SER A 226 -10.71 -8.45 8.72
N LEU A 227 -11.25 -7.82 7.67
CA LEU A 227 -10.46 -7.04 6.71
C LEU A 227 -9.83 -5.82 7.38
N ASP A 228 -10.56 -5.10 8.22
CA ASP A 228 -10.05 -3.94 8.95
C ASP A 228 -8.94 -4.30 9.95
N GLU A 229 -8.98 -5.51 10.51
CA GLU A 229 -7.96 -6.02 11.44
C GLU A 229 -6.64 -6.40 10.76
N ILE A 230 -6.67 -6.83 9.50
CA ILE A 230 -5.46 -7.32 8.78
C ILE A 230 -4.93 -6.35 7.73
N LYS A 231 -5.76 -5.40 7.26
CA LYS A 231 -5.36 -4.49 6.19
C LYS A 231 -4.26 -3.54 6.64
N GLY A 232 -3.48 -3.07 5.67
CA GLY A 232 -2.52 -1.99 5.92
C GLY A 232 -3.21 -0.67 6.27
N ASN A 233 -2.42 0.26 6.79
CA ASN A 233 -2.88 1.63 6.97
C ASN A 233 -3.26 2.22 5.61
N ILE A 234 -4.19 3.16 5.61
CA ILE A 234 -4.55 3.89 4.39
C ILE A 234 -3.34 4.70 3.93
N GLU A 235 -3.01 4.60 2.64
CA GLU A 235 -1.88 5.28 2.03
C GLU A 235 -2.36 6.31 0.99
N ALA A 236 -1.79 7.52 1.03
CA ALA A 236 -2.07 8.53 0.02
C ALA A 236 -1.11 8.37 -1.16
N VAL A 237 -1.66 8.36 -2.37
CA VAL A 237 -0.89 8.17 -3.61
C VAL A 237 -1.19 9.26 -4.64
N SER A 238 -0.17 9.59 -5.42
CA SER A 238 -0.24 10.55 -6.53
C SER A 238 0.07 9.83 -7.84
N GLY A 239 -0.94 9.66 -8.70
CA GLY A 239 -0.87 8.71 -9.81
C GLY A 239 -1.73 9.02 -11.03
N ILE A 240 -1.78 8.05 -11.94
CA ILE A 240 -2.56 8.13 -13.18
C ILE A 240 -3.47 6.92 -13.40
N LEU A 241 -4.61 7.16 -14.06
CA LEU A 241 -5.46 6.15 -14.69
C LEU A 241 -5.62 6.47 -16.18
N ASN A 242 -5.24 5.54 -17.06
CA ASN A 242 -5.33 5.76 -18.50
C ASN A 242 -6.61 5.15 -19.04
N VAL A 243 -7.66 5.96 -19.12
CA VAL A 243 -8.94 5.56 -19.68
C VAL A 243 -8.80 5.41 -21.19
N TYR A 244 -9.26 4.29 -21.71
CA TYR A 244 -9.32 4.02 -23.14
C TYR A 244 -10.62 3.30 -23.53
N ASP A 245 -10.77 3.01 -24.82
CA ASP A 245 -11.93 2.33 -25.40
C ASP A 245 -13.23 3.14 -25.32
N LEU A 246 -13.13 4.48 -25.34
CA LEU A 246 -14.26 5.42 -25.41
C LEU A 246 -14.78 5.56 -26.85
N ASP A 247 -15.16 4.46 -27.49
CA ASP A 247 -15.33 4.37 -28.95
C ASP A 247 -16.74 4.02 -29.45
N ASP A 248 -17.65 3.65 -28.55
CA ASP A 248 -18.97 3.10 -28.88
C ASP A 248 -20.04 4.19 -29.04
N TYR A 249 -19.80 5.09 -29.99
CA TYR A 249 -20.72 6.17 -30.33
C TYR A 249 -21.58 5.84 -31.55
N SER A 250 -22.88 6.15 -31.49
CA SER A 250 -23.76 6.05 -32.64
C SER A 250 -24.90 7.06 -32.55
N THR A 251 -25.05 7.88 -33.58
CA THR A 251 -26.18 8.82 -33.73
C THR A 251 -27.47 8.15 -34.19
N ALA A 252 -27.40 6.87 -34.61
CA ALA A 252 -28.47 6.19 -35.35
C ALA A 252 -29.16 5.04 -34.58
N LYS A 253 -28.77 4.77 -33.32
CA LYS A 253 -29.34 3.66 -32.54
C LYS A 253 -30.49 4.15 -31.66
N SER A 254 -31.58 3.39 -31.61
CA SER A 254 -32.73 3.61 -30.71
C SER A 254 -32.43 3.37 -29.22
N LYS A 255 -31.21 2.90 -28.89
CA LYS A 255 -30.70 2.70 -27.53
C LYS A 255 -29.31 3.33 -27.44
N ASP A 256 -29.09 4.12 -26.39
CA ASP A 256 -27.77 4.67 -26.06
C ASP A 256 -26.79 3.52 -25.79
N LYS A 257 -25.69 3.48 -26.55
CA LYS A 257 -24.63 2.47 -26.42
C LYS A 257 -23.31 3.05 -25.96
N ARG A 258 -23.30 4.35 -25.63
CA ARG A 258 -22.09 5.05 -25.23
C ARG A 258 -21.50 4.37 -24.00
N LYS A 259 -20.18 4.24 -24.00
CA LYS A 259 -19.40 3.85 -22.82
C LYS A 259 -19.09 5.11 -22.06
N SER A 260 -19.22 5.07 -20.74
CA SER A 260 -18.84 6.21 -19.90
C SER A 260 -18.10 5.78 -18.65
N ILE A 261 -17.26 6.68 -18.17
CA ILE A 261 -16.65 6.61 -16.85
C ILE A 261 -16.89 7.95 -16.14
N THR A 262 -17.30 7.90 -14.88
CA THR A 262 -17.55 9.07 -14.03
C THR A 262 -16.61 9.05 -12.85
N PHE A 263 -16.03 10.20 -12.52
CA PHE A 263 -15.20 10.43 -11.33
C PHE A 263 -15.80 11.56 -10.50
N ASP A 264 -15.53 11.54 -9.20
CA ASP A 264 -15.72 12.71 -8.35
C ASP A 264 -14.61 13.75 -8.67
N ARG A 265 -14.99 15.03 -8.78
CA ARG A 265 -14.11 16.10 -9.30
C ARG A 265 -12.99 16.50 -8.35
N ASP A 266 -13.19 16.28 -7.05
CA ASP A 266 -12.20 16.52 -6.00
C ASP A 266 -11.16 15.41 -5.89
N GLU A 267 -11.44 14.22 -6.42
CA GLU A 267 -10.51 13.09 -6.44
C GLU A 267 -9.54 13.12 -7.62
N ILE A 268 -9.81 13.91 -8.67
CA ILE A 268 -8.95 14.00 -9.85
C ILE A 268 -8.31 15.39 -9.98
N SER A 269 -7.04 15.42 -10.37
CA SER A 269 -6.29 16.66 -10.58
C SER A 269 -6.59 17.26 -11.94
N ASN A 270 -6.21 16.55 -13.01
CA ASN A 270 -6.28 16.98 -14.41
C ASN A 270 -6.64 15.83 -15.35
N LEU A 271 -7.20 16.19 -16.50
CA LEU A 271 -7.47 15.32 -17.63
C LEU A 271 -6.54 15.67 -18.79
N TYR A 272 -5.75 14.70 -19.25
CA TYR A 272 -4.85 14.89 -20.37
C TYR A 272 -5.44 14.28 -21.63
N VAL A 273 -5.37 15.03 -22.72
CA VAL A 273 -5.88 14.63 -24.05
C VAL A 273 -4.88 15.00 -25.14
N SER A 274 -4.88 14.24 -26.23
CA SER A 274 -4.08 14.59 -27.41
C SER A 274 -4.72 15.76 -28.17
N ASN A 275 -3.88 16.74 -28.53
CA ASN A 275 -4.19 17.87 -29.39
C ASN A 275 -3.66 17.68 -30.83
N GLU A 276 -2.94 16.59 -31.08
CA GLU A 276 -2.42 16.28 -32.41
C GLU A 276 -3.60 16.10 -33.38
N ALA A 277 -3.61 16.80 -34.52
CA ALA A 277 -4.75 16.80 -35.44
C ALA A 277 -5.20 15.39 -35.90
N ALA A 278 -4.26 14.45 -36.06
CA ALA A 278 -4.55 13.07 -36.44
C ALA A 278 -5.06 12.20 -35.27
N GLN A 279 -4.85 12.64 -34.03
CA GLN A 279 -5.12 11.89 -32.80
C GLN A 279 -5.96 12.69 -31.80
N GLN A 280 -6.62 13.74 -32.24
CA GLN A 280 -7.35 14.66 -31.38
C GLN A 280 -8.42 13.90 -30.59
N SER A 281 -8.48 14.09 -29.28
CA SER A 281 -9.45 13.37 -28.46
C SER A 281 -10.87 13.68 -28.91
N THR A 282 -11.62 12.61 -29.19
CA THR A 282 -13.02 12.71 -29.60
C THR A 282 -13.98 12.40 -28.47
N ALA A 283 -13.49 12.04 -27.29
CA ALA A 283 -14.32 11.80 -26.12
C ALA A 283 -15.15 13.04 -25.77
N LEU A 284 -16.36 12.79 -25.28
CA LEU A 284 -17.21 13.81 -24.70
C LEU A 284 -16.89 13.92 -23.21
N MET A 285 -16.96 15.14 -22.69
CA MET A 285 -16.85 15.43 -21.28
C MET A 285 -18.12 16.13 -20.83
N GLU A 286 -18.65 15.68 -19.71
CA GLU A 286 -19.70 16.34 -18.96
C GLU A 286 -19.18 16.65 -17.57
N ILE A 287 -19.36 17.88 -17.13
CA ILE A 287 -19.17 18.32 -15.75
C ILE A 287 -20.55 18.72 -15.25
N ALA A 288 -21.00 18.06 -14.19
CA ALA A 288 -22.30 18.29 -13.57
C ALA A 288 -22.12 18.29 -12.05
N GLY A 289 -22.14 19.47 -11.44
CA GLY A 289 -21.83 19.60 -10.02
C GLY A 289 -20.42 19.11 -9.68
N ASP A 290 -20.33 18.15 -8.76
CA ASP A 290 -19.08 17.58 -8.27
C ASP A 290 -18.61 16.37 -9.09
N GLN A 291 -19.25 16.06 -10.22
CA GLN A 291 -18.93 14.88 -11.03
C GLN A 291 -18.41 15.26 -12.42
N ILE A 292 -17.49 14.44 -12.91
CA ILE A 292 -16.95 14.53 -14.27
C ILE A 292 -17.17 13.20 -14.97
N THR A 293 -17.91 13.22 -16.07
CA THR A 293 -18.21 12.05 -16.89
C THR A 293 -17.49 12.13 -18.24
N LEU A 294 -16.66 11.15 -18.53
CA LEU A 294 -16.04 10.94 -19.84
C LEU A 294 -16.87 9.91 -20.61
N THR A 295 -17.28 10.25 -21.82
CA THR A 295 -18.18 9.42 -22.62
C THR A 295 -17.64 9.21 -24.04
N SER A 296 -17.97 8.08 -24.66
CA SER A 296 -17.69 7.84 -26.08
C SER A 296 -18.20 9.00 -26.96
N GLY A 297 -17.39 9.44 -27.92
CA GLY A 297 -17.75 10.56 -28.79
C GLY A 297 -17.68 10.28 -30.29
N PRO A 298 -17.89 11.30 -31.14
CA PRO A 298 -18.51 11.15 -32.46
C PRO A 298 -17.78 10.37 -33.57
N GLN A 299 -16.60 9.80 -33.31
CA GLN A 299 -15.85 9.02 -34.29
C GLN A 299 -16.08 7.50 -34.18
N ALA A 300 -16.19 6.84 -35.34
CA ALA A 300 -16.42 5.41 -35.47
C ALA A 300 -15.34 4.56 -34.75
N LYS A 301 -15.69 3.32 -34.38
CA LYS A 301 -14.78 2.34 -33.74
C LYS A 301 -13.42 2.31 -34.44
N GLY A 302 -12.35 2.41 -33.64
CA GLY A 302 -10.96 2.37 -34.10
C GLY A 302 -10.24 1.15 -33.54
N SER A 303 -8.97 0.99 -33.87
CA SER A 303 -8.13 0.03 -33.15
C SER A 303 -8.04 0.43 -31.68
N THR A 304 -7.93 -0.55 -30.79
CA THR A 304 -7.89 -0.35 -29.33
C THR A 304 -6.77 0.61 -28.87
N LEU A 305 -5.76 0.83 -29.71
CA LEU A 305 -4.60 1.68 -29.42
C LEU A 305 -4.61 3.00 -30.20
N ASP A 306 -5.64 3.30 -31.00
CA ASP A 306 -5.73 4.56 -31.72
C ASP A 306 -5.89 5.70 -30.69
N ASN A 307 -4.91 6.62 -30.66
CA ASN A 307 -4.71 7.59 -29.58
C ASN A 307 -5.83 8.64 -29.43
N ASN A 308 -6.77 8.74 -30.38
CA ASN A 308 -7.86 9.72 -30.39
C ASN A 308 -9.03 9.44 -29.42
N LYS A 309 -8.93 8.39 -28.61
CA LYS A 309 -9.97 7.98 -27.65
C LYS A 309 -9.42 7.67 -26.26
N ARG A 310 -8.21 8.15 -25.98
CA ARG A 310 -7.56 8.03 -24.68
C ARG A 310 -7.70 9.31 -23.90
N VAL A 311 -7.91 9.17 -22.60
CA VAL A 311 -7.82 10.25 -21.63
C VAL A 311 -6.97 9.74 -20.47
N THR A 312 -5.88 10.44 -20.17
CA THR A 312 -5.12 10.15 -18.95
C THR A 312 -5.67 11.02 -17.83
N VAL A 313 -6.20 10.37 -16.81
CA VAL A 313 -6.69 11.01 -15.59
C VAL A 313 -5.55 11.00 -14.59
N THR A 314 -5.30 12.15 -13.96
CA THR A 314 -4.32 12.29 -12.87
C THR A 314 -5.04 12.51 -11.56
N PHE A 315 -4.43 12.07 -10.46
CA PHE A 315 -4.90 12.29 -9.10
C PHE A 315 -3.70 12.51 -8.17
N GLU A 316 -3.87 13.34 -7.15
CA GLU A 316 -2.80 13.74 -6.24
C GLU A 316 -3.25 13.54 -4.79
N ASP A 317 -2.36 12.95 -4.00
CA ASP A 317 -2.49 12.67 -2.56
C ASP A 317 -3.85 12.04 -2.19
N GLN A 318 -4.32 11.14 -3.04
CA GLN A 318 -5.60 10.46 -2.85
C GLN A 318 -5.40 9.14 -2.11
N THR A 319 -6.22 8.94 -1.09
CA THR A 319 -6.31 7.67 -0.36
C THR A 319 -7.34 6.73 -0.96
N GLN A 320 -8.26 7.27 -1.76
CA GLN A 320 -9.34 6.55 -2.40
C GLN A 320 -9.65 7.18 -3.75
N LEU A 321 -10.07 6.35 -4.72
CA LEU A 321 -10.67 6.79 -5.98
C LEU A 321 -12.02 6.10 -6.16
N ASN A 322 -13.04 6.91 -6.36
CA ASN A 322 -14.38 6.50 -6.73
C ASN A 322 -14.57 6.71 -8.23
N TYR A 323 -15.02 5.66 -8.90
CA TYR A 323 -15.44 5.79 -10.28
C TYR A 323 -16.63 4.90 -10.60
N THR A 324 -17.45 5.36 -11.53
CA THR A 324 -18.54 4.59 -12.09
C THR A 324 -18.27 4.33 -13.55
N ILE A 325 -18.25 3.06 -13.96
CA ILE A 325 -18.14 2.67 -15.36
C ILE A 325 -19.49 2.19 -15.84
N THR A 326 -19.96 2.69 -16.99
CA THR A 326 -21.14 2.18 -17.68
C THR A 326 -20.84 1.80 -19.14
N GLY A 327 -21.54 0.79 -19.66
CA GLY A 327 -21.38 0.31 -21.03
C GLY A 327 -22.47 -0.67 -21.43
N THR A 328 -22.44 -1.15 -22.68
CA THR A 328 -23.44 -2.09 -23.22
C THR A 328 -22.78 -3.16 -24.09
N GLY A 329 -23.38 -4.36 -24.19
CA GLY A 329 -22.99 -5.36 -25.18
C GLY A 329 -21.69 -6.12 -24.88
N SER A 330 -21.45 -6.48 -23.62
CA SER A 330 -20.19 -7.06 -23.11
C SER A 330 -18.99 -6.12 -23.23
N SER A 331 -19.21 -4.82 -23.05
CA SER A 331 -18.19 -3.79 -23.26
C SER A 331 -18.38 -2.60 -22.31
N GLY A 332 -17.28 -1.90 -22.04
CA GLY A 332 -17.17 -0.70 -21.20
C GLY A 332 -15.81 -0.02 -21.48
N PRO A 333 -15.57 1.23 -20.99
CA PRO A 333 -14.22 1.78 -20.99
C PRO A 333 -13.29 0.91 -20.15
N ALA A 334 -12.01 0.90 -20.49
CA ALA A 334 -10.99 0.15 -19.78
C ALA A 334 -9.81 1.03 -19.37
N PHE A 335 -8.97 0.51 -18.48
CA PHE A 335 -7.73 1.15 -18.08
C PHE A 335 -6.55 0.46 -18.76
N HIS A 336 -5.67 1.24 -19.37
CA HIS A 336 -4.46 0.72 -20.01
C HIS A 336 -3.21 1.04 -19.17
N PRO A 337 -2.19 0.16 -19.14
CA PRO A 337 -0.93 0.51 -18.50
C PRO A 337 -0.22 1.67 -19.21
N ASP A 338 -0.35 1.76 -20.55
CA ASP A 338 0.25 2.84 -21.34
C ASP A 338 -0.78 3.93 -21.67
N GLY A 339 -0.51 5.16 -21.24
CA GLY A 339 -1.36 6.33 -21.42
C GLY A 339 -0.86 7.35 -22.44
N LEU A 340 -1.37 8.58 -22.30
CA LEU A 340 -0.85 9.77 -22.99
C LEU A 340 0.34 10.39 -22.25
N LEU A 341 0.47 10.09 -20.96
CA LEU A 341 1.61 10.52 -20.14
C LEU A 341 2.54 9.35 -19.85
N LEU A 342 3.83 9.64 -19.88
CA LEU A 342 4.90 8.75 -19.51
C LEU A 342 5.27 8.99 -18.03
N LEU A 343 5.11 7.97 -17.18
CA LEU A 343 5.54 8.04 -15.78
C LEU A 343 7.05 8.04 -15.65
N GLU A 344 7.62 8.85 -14.79
CA GLU A 344 9.04 8.71 -14.42
C GLU A 344 9.33 7.36 -13.76
N VAL A 345 10.62 6.97 -13.75
CA VAL A 345 11.05 5.79 -12.99
C VAL A 345 10.85 6.11 -11.50
N PRO A 346 9.95 5.41 -10.77
CA PRO A 346 9.71 5.70 -9.37
C PRO A 346 10.87 5.21 -8.50
N PRO A 347 11.01 5.72 -7.27
CA PRO A 347 11.85 5.09 -6.25
C PRO A 347 11.51 3.60 -6.09
N PHE A 348 12.49 2.78 -5.72
CA PHE A 348 12.32 1.33 -5.54
C PHE A 348 11.71 0.98 -4.19
N SER A 349 11.06 -0.19 -4.11
CA SER A 349 10.69 -0.81 -2.84
C SER A 349 11.65 -1.94 -2.45
N VAL A 350 11.58 -2.37 -1.19
CA VAL A 350 12.42 -3.43 -0.64
C VAL A 350 11.54 -4.49 -0.01
N GLU A 351 11.71 -5.74 -0.44
CA GLU A 351 11.06 -6.90 0.16
C GLU A 351 12.06 -7.66 1.02
N ASP A 352 11.63 -8.04 2.22
CA ASP A 352 12.42 -8.92 3.08
C ASP A 352 12.29 -10.37 2.61
N VAL A 353 13.40 -11.10 2.55
CA VAL A 353 13.37 -12.52 2.24
C VAL A 353 13.49 -13.28 3.54
N THR A 354 12.42 -13.96 3.97
CA THR A 354 12.48 -14.83 5.15
C THR A 354 13.60 -15.85 5.00
N THR A 355 14.70 -15.64 5.73
CA THR A 355 15.82 -16.57 5.76
C THR A 355 15.58 -17.64 6.82
N THR A 356 16.01 -18.86 6.52
CA THR A 356 16.18 -19.91 7.52
C THR A 356 17.25 -19.51 8.54
N THR A 357 16.99 -19.73 9.83
CA THR A 357 17.88 -19.52 10.98
C THR A 357 19.36 -19.86 10.68
N GLY A 358 20.27 -18.88 10.90
CA GLY A 358 21.70 -19.12 11.05
C GLY A 358 22.67 -18.51 10.03
N GLN A 359 22.24 -17.69 9.06
CA GLN A 359 23.14 -17.01 8.10
C GLN A 359 22.65 -15.60 7.75
N ASP A 360 23.54 -14.81 7.14
CA ASP A 360 23.39 -13.49 6.52
C ASP A 360 21.96 -13.03 6.20
N ASP A 361 21.68 -11.76 6.43
CA ASP A 361 20.39 -11.18 6.06
C ASP A 361 20.26 -11.06 4.55
N GLN A 362 19.07 -11.34 4.01
CA GLN A 362 18.79 -11.27 2.57
C GLN A 362 17.54 -10.47 2.32
N PHE A 363 17.61 -9.56 1.36
CA PHE A 363 16.49 -8.75 0.94
C PHE A 363 16.59 -8.43 -0.55
N VAL A 364 15.48 -8.04 -1.16
CA VAL A 364 15.41 -7.77 -2.59
C VAL A 364 14.96 -6.34 -2.81
N ILE A 365 15.74 -5.59 -3.59
CA ILE A 365 15.28 -4.33 -4.15
C ILE A 365 14.43 -4.60 -5.39
N HIS A 366 13.23 -4.01 -5.44
CA HIS A 366 12.33 -4.06 -6.58
C HIS A 366 12.30 -2.70 -7.30
N GLN A 367 13.02 -2.62 -8.42
CA GLN A 367 12.99 -1.43 -9.26
C GLN A 367 12.00 -1.60 -10.42
N THR A 368 10.90 -0.85 -10.38
CA THR A 368 10.00 -0.73 -11.54
C THR A 368 10.60 0.22 -12.58
N VAL A 369 10.64 -0.21 -13.83
CA VAL A 369 11.01 0.63 -14.98
C VAL A 369 9.82 0.70 -15.94
N PRO A 370 9.07 1.83 -15.99
CA PRO A 370 7.87 1.98 -16.81
C PRO A 370 8.11 1.82 -18.31
N THR A 371 7.06 1.67 -19.12
CA THR A 371 7.19 1.65 -20.58
C THR A 371 7.80 2.96 -21.11
N ARG A 372 8.68 2.84 -22.10
CA ARG A 372 9.22 3.96 -22.89
C ARG A 372 9.32 3.58 -24.36
N ASN A 373 9.26 4.59 -25.23
CA ASN A 373 9.66 4.47 -26.62
C ASN A 373 11.13 4.91 -26.76
N VAL A 374 12.03 3.94 -26.93
CA VAL A 374 13.49 4.22 -26.98
C VAL A 374 13.95 5.03 -28.19
N THR A 375 13.11 5.17 -29.22
CA THR A 375 13.41 6.05 -30.36
C THR A 375 13.28 7.53 -29.99
N LYS A 376 12.50 7.86 -28.95
CA LYS A 376 12.29 9.21 -28.43
C LYS A 376 13.30 9.50 -27.32
N ARG A 377 14.54 9.79 -27.69
CA ARG A 377 15.67 9.89 -26.75
C ARG A 377 15.49 10.93 -25.64
N THR A 378 14.70 11.97 -25.86
CA THR A 378 14.45 13.04 -24.88
C THR A 378 13.63 12.59 -23.68
N THR A 379 12.92 11.47 -23.78
CA THR A 379 12.04 10.94 -22.72
C THR A 379 12.71 9.86 -21.89
N LEU A 380 13.94 9.49 -22.25
CA LEU A 380 14.68 8.42 -21.57
C LEU A 380 15.35 9.00 -20.33
N PRO A 381 15.33 8.29 -19.18
CA PRO A 381 16.12 8.69 -18.05
C PRO A 381 17.60 8.76 -18.45
N LYS A 382 18.32 9.73 -17.89
CA LYS A 382 19.77 9.87 -18.14
C LYS A 382 20.57 8.90 -17.28
N GLU A 383 20.08 8.60 -16.08
CA GLU A 383 20.60 7.57 -15.20
C GLU A 383 19.50 6.99 -14.32
N ILE A 384 19.77 5.83 -13.74
CA ILE A 384 19.01 5.26 -12.63
C ILE A 384 20.07 4.70 -11.68
N THR A 385 20.14 5.27 -10.48
CA THR A 385 21.11 4.92 -9.45
C THR A 385 20.38 4.61 -8.16
N LEU A 386 20.66 3.45 -7.57
CA LEU A 386 20.09 2.96 -6.32
C LEU A 386 21.24 2.79 -5.34
N GLY A 387 21.15 3.38 -4.15
CA GLY A 387 22.16 3.24 -3.11
C GLY A 387 21.65 2.43 -1.93
N VAL A 388 22.52 1.61 -1.37
CA VAL A 388 22.32 0.89 -0.11
C VAL A 388 23.56 1.05 0.73
N GLN A 389 23.41 1.50 1.96
CA GLN A 389 24.52 1.68 2.88
C GLN A 389 24.18 1.11 4.26
N VAL A 390 25.17 0.47 4.87
CA VAL A 390 25.14 -0.06 6.23
C VAL A 390 26.38 0.42 7.01
N PRO A 391 26.37 0.32 8.35
CA PRO A 391 27.55 0.62 9.16
C PRO A 391 28.79 -0.18 8.74
N GLU A 392 29.97 0.38 8.97
CA GLU A 392 31.24 -0.32 8.76
C GLU A 392 31.31 -1.63 9.58
N GLY A 393 31.94 -2.66 9.01
CA GLY A 393 31.99 -4.00 9.58
C GLY A 393 30.91 -4.95 9.03
N VAL A 394 29.91 -4.40 8.35
CA VAL A 394 28.93 -5.18 7.57
C VAL A 394 29.26 -5.07 6.08
N LYS A 395 29.18 -6.20 5.39
CA LYS A 395 29.39 -6.32 3.95
C LYS A 395 28.06 -6.47 3.23
N LEU A 396 27.86 -5.67 2.19
CA LEU A 396 26.76 -5.76 1.23
C LEU A 396 27.25 -6.43 -0.05
N THR A 397 26.48 -7.39 -0.53
CA THR A 397 26.76 -8.04 -1.82
C THR A 397 25.48 -8.08 -2.65
N LEU A 398 25.54 -7.51 -3.85
CA LEU A 398 24.50 -7.68 -4.87
C LEU A 398 24.70 -9.01 -5.59
N LYS A 399 23.67 -9.85 -5.62
CA LYS A 399 23.66 -11.06 -6.44
C LYS A 399 23.41 -10.67 -7.90
N GLU A 400 24.50 -10.53 -8.64
CA GLU A 400 24.46 -10.27 -10.09
C GLU A 400 23.71 -11.39 -10.81
N ASN A 401 22.68 -11.02 -11.59
CA ASN A 401 21.97 -11.95 -12.46
C ASN A 401 22.35 -11.65 -13.91
N THR A 402 22.63 -12.69 -14.70
CA THR A 402 23.04 -12.55 -16.11
C THR A 402 21.97 -11.90 -16.99
N THR A 403 20.71 -11.91 -16.54
CA THR A 403 19.59 -11.23 -17.21
C THR A 403 19.29 -9.83 -16.67
N SER A 404 19.84 -9.47 -15.50
CA SER A 404 19.68 -8.14 -14.94
C SER A 404 20.44 -7.11 -15.77
N LEU A 405 19.83 -5.94 -15.97
CA LEU A 405 20.45 -4.78 -16.63
C LEU A 405 20.89 -3.73 -15.59
N PHE A 406 20.96 -4.14 -14.33
CA PHE A 406 21.53 -3.42 -13.20
C PHE A 406 22.71 -4.20 -12.62
N THR A 407 23.68 -3.48 -12.09
CA THR A 407 24.91 -4.05 -11.52
C THR A 407 25.47 -3.12 -10.44
N ALA A 408 26.28 -3.66 -9.52
CA ALA A 408 27.01 -2.84 -8.56
C ALA A 408 28.14 -2.08 -9.26
N ASP A 409 28.19 -0.76 -9.17
CA ASP A 409 29.27 0.05 -9.73
C ASP A 409 30.55 -0.16 -8.92
N LYS A 410 31.46 -0.99 -9.44
CA LYS A 410 32.73 -1.34 -8.77
C LYS A 410 33.69 -0.16 -8.61
N SER A 411 33.46 0.95 -9.32
CA SER A 411 34.32 2.13 -9.22
C SER A 411 34.04 2.96 -7.97
N VAL A 412 32.85 2.83 -7.38
CA VAL A 412 32.39 3.63 -6.24
C VAL A 412 31.84 2.79 -5.08
N SER A 413 31.48 1.53 -5.30
CA SER A 413 30.99 0.65 -4.23
C SER A 413 32.13 0.19 -3.33
N THR A 414 31.86 0.14 -2.02
CA THR A 414 32.74 -0.42 -0.98
C THR A 414 32.08 -1.64 -0.35
N ASP A 415 32.71 -2.26 0.65
CA ASP A 415 32.10 -3.40 1.36
C ASP A 415 30.77 -3.02 2.03
N ASN A 416 30.65 -1.85 2.65
CA ASN A 416 29.45 -1.44 3.39
C ASN A 416 28.55 -0.43 2.63
N GLN A 417 28.92 -0.07 1.39
CA GLN A 417 28.16 0.84 0.55
C GLN A 417 28.07 0.29 -0.88
N LEU A 418 26.85 0.00 -1.30
CA LEU A 418 26.55 -0.53 -2.62
C LEU A 418 25.88 0.56 -3.45
N THR A 419 26.49 0.91 -4.59
CA THR A 419 25.86 1.79 -5.60
C THR A 419 25.46 0.94 -6.80
N ILE A 420 24.17 0.72 -6.98
CA ILE A 420 23.61 -0.04 -8.11
C ILE A 420 23.26 0.90 -9.24
N VAL A 421 23.72 0.58 -10.44
CA VAL A 421 23.53 1.39 -11.64
C VAL A 421 23.08 0.54 -12.81
N THR A 422 22.54 1.20 -13.83
CA THR A 422 22.31 0.57 -15.14
C THR A 422 23.65 0.09 -15.71
N GLY A 423 23.78 -1.22 -15.95
CA GLY A 423 25.07 -1.80 -16.32
C GLY A 423 25.09 -3.32 -16.29
N LYS A 424 26.27 -3.91 -16.49
CA LYS A 424 26.50 -5.35 -16.38
C LYS A 424 27.89 -5.64 -15.81
N ASN A 425 28.03 -6.75 -15.08
CA ASN A 425 29.32 -7.30 -14.62
C ASN A 425 30.20 -6.35 -13.79
N GLY A 426 29.55 -5.40 -13.10
CA GLY A 426 30.16 -4.41 -12.24
C GLY A 426 30.53 -3.10 -12.93
N VAL A 427 30.08 -2.90 -14.17
CA VAL A 427 30.44 -1.75 -15.01
C VAL A 427 29.19 -0.97 -15.40
N LYS A 428 29.17 0.32 -15.06
CA LYS A 428 28.13 1.27 -15.47
C LYS A 428 28.07 1.36 -16.99
N ASN A 429 26.87 1.20 -17.56
CA ASN A 429 26.62 1.37 -18.98
C ASN A 429 25.24 2.04 -19.23
N PRO A 430 25.21 3.38 -19.31
CA PRO A 430 23.97 4.13 -19.54
C PRO A 430 23.33 3.87 -20.91
N ASP A 431 24.08 3.32 -21.90
CA ASP A 431 23.51 3.02 -23.22
C ASP A 431 22.46 1.89 -23.17
N LEU A 432 22.40 1.11 -22.09
CA LEU A 432 21.34 0.13 -21.87
C LEU A 432 19.96 0.79 -21.77
N LEU A 433 19.87 2.04 -21.30
CA LEU A 433 18.62 2.82 -21.27
C LEU A 433 18.08 3.14 -22.68
N LYS A 434 18.87 2.91 -23.73
CA LYS A 434 18.43 3.08 -25.12
C LYS A 434 17.85 1.79 -25.72
N GLN A 435 17.78 0.70 -24.94
CA GLN A 435 17.30 -0.61 -25.41
C GLN A 435 15.88 -0.86 -24.92
N GLN A 436 14.98 -1.26 -25.82
CA GLN A 436 13.57 -1.51 -25.48
C GLN A 436 13.41 -2.61 -24.42
N THR A 437 14.33 -3.58 -24.39
CA THR A 437 14.37 -4.68 -23.42
C THR A 437 14.55 -4.24 -21.97
N TYR A 438 14.89 -2.97 -21.74
CA TYR A 438 15.06 -2.36 -20.42
C TYR A 438 13.74 -1.91 -19.77
N TYR A 439 12.72 -1.62 -20.57
CA TYR A 439 11.48 -0.98 -20.12
C TYR A 439 10.33 -1.97 -19.99
N ASN A 440 9.27 -1.52 -19.30
CA ASN A 440 8.10 -2.33 -18.97
C ASN A 440 8.46 -3.59 -18.17
N LYS A 441 9.31 -3.41 -17.14
CA LYS A 441 9.84 -4.50 -16.30
C LYS A 441 9.95 -4.08 -14.85
N ILE A 442 9.99 -5.09 -13.98
CA ILE A 442 10.44 -4.96 -12.60
C ILE A 442 11.75 -5.73 -12.50
N TYR A 443 12.79 -5.08 -11.99
CA TYR A 443 14.08 -5.69 -11.73
C TYR A 443 14.16 -6.07 -10.26
N ASP A 444 14.43 -7.35 -10.03
CA ASP A 444 14.65 -7.90 -8.70
C ASP A 444 16.16 -8.00 -8.47
N LEU A 445 16.62 -7.29 -7.45
CA LEU A 445 18.03 -7.08 -7.16
C LEU A 445 18.32 -7.62 -5.75
N PRO A 446 18.64 -8.92 -5.62
CA PRO A 446 18.85 -9.55 -4.33
C PRO A 446 20.16 -9.08 -3.71
N ILE A 447 20.10 -8.66 -2.46
CA ILE A 447 21.21 -8.18 -1.66
C ILE A 447 21.37 -9.08 -0.46
N THR A 448 22.64 -9.36 -0.12
CA THR A 448 23.02 -10.05 1.11
C THR A 448 23.80 -9.09 1.98
N ALA A 449 23.40 -8.96 3.25
CA ALA A 449 24.14 -8.25 4.29
C ALA A 449 24.77 -9.29 5.25
N SER A 450 26.09 -9.21 5.41
CA SER A 450 26.85 -10.19 6.20
C SER A 450 27.91 -9.52 7.07
N HIS A 451 28.38 -10.23 8.09
CA HIS A 451 29.51 -9.80 8.90
C HIS A 451 30.55 -10.91 9.02
N ASP A 452 31.79 -10.56 9.34
CA ASP A 452 32.90 -11.50 9.51
C ASP A 452 33.42 -11.59 10.95
N LEU A 453 32.61 -11.15 11.94
CA LEU A 453 32.93 -11.27 13.35
C LEU A 453 33.25 -12.71 13.76
N THR A 454 34.34 -12.85 14.49
CA THR A 454 34.78 -14.10 15.11
C THR A 454 34.68 -14.02 16.63
N LEU A 455 34.73 -15.16 17.32
CA LEU A 455 34.85 -15.17 18.79
C LEU A 455 36.05 -14.33 19.26
N ALA A 456 37.19 -14.44 18.58
CA ALA A 456 38.40 -13.71 18.91
C ALA A 456 38.23 -12.18 18.82
N ASP A 457 37.35 -11.69 17.94
CA ASP A 457 37.04 -10.26 17.85
C ASP A 457 36.36 -9.75 19.12
N ILE A 458 35.46 -10.56 19.70
CA ILE A 458 34.78 -10.26 20.96
C ILE A 458 35.75 -10.37 22.14
N GLU A 459 36.52 -11.45 22.20
CA GLU A 459 37.44 -11.71 23.32
C GLU A 459 38.55 -10.69 23.44
N ASN A 460 39.06 -10.21 22.30
CA ASN A 460 40.14 -9.23 22.26
C ASN A 460 39.62 -7.80 22.05
N ASN A 461 38.30 -7.59 22.03
CA ASN A 461 37.64 -6.30 21.80
C ASN A 461 38.23 -5.55 20.58
N THR A 462 38.31 -6.23 19.44
CA THR A 462 38.93 -5.68 18.23
C THR A 462 38.11 -4.52 17.66
N GLU A 463 38.70 -3.74 16.75
CA GLU A 463 38.02 -2.62 16.08
C GLU A 463 36.72 -3.08 15.37
N LYS A 464 36.70 -4.30 14.82
CA LYS A 464 35.51 -4.88 14.19
C LYS A 464 34.35 -4.98 15.18
N TRP A 465 34.61 -5.52 16.37
CA TRP A 465 33.60 -5.64 17.41
C TRP A 465 33.19 -4.25 17.93
N GLN A 466 34.13 -3.34 18.18
CA GLN A 466 33.83 -2.00 18.67
C GLN A 466 32.87 -1.23 17.75
N LYS A 467 32.98 -1.39 16.43
CA LYS A 467 32.08 -0.76 15.45
C LYS A 467 30.66 -1.35 15.48
N LEU A 468 30.54 -2.65 15.70
CA LEU A 468 29.29 -3.40 15.62
C LEU A 468 28.57 -3.61 16.95
N GLN A 469 29.27 -3.49 18.08
CA GLN A 469 28.76 -3.76 19.43
C GLN A 469 27.50 -2.97 19.75
N GLN A 470 27.41 -1.72 19.28
CA GLN A 470 26.24 -0.86 19.49
C GLN A 470 24.97 -1.36 18.80
N TYR A 471 25.10 -2.22 17.79
CA TYR A 471 23.99 -2.79 17.02
C TYR A 471 23.63 -4.21 17.47
N TYR A 472 24.31 -4.75 18.48
CA TYR A 472 23.97 -6.06 19.04
C TYR A 472 22.73 -5.93 19.93
N ASP A 473 21.64 -6.55 19.49
CA ASP A 473 20.42 -6.69 20.26
C ASP A 473 20.59 -7.85 21.25
N LYS A 474 20.57 -7.52 22.54
CA LYS A 474 20.82 -8.50 23.61
C LYS A 474 19.64 -9.44 23.84
N ASP A 475 18.44 -9.02 23.48
CA ASP A 475 17.21 -9.79 23.72
C ASP A 475 16.98 -10.77 22.57
N GLU A 476 17.23 -10.33 21.33
CA GLU A 476 17.14 -11.17 20.14
C GLU A 476 18.44 -11.94 19.84
N GLU A 477 19.57 -11.54 20.44
CA GLU A 477 20.92 -12.10 20.26
C GLU A 477 21.44 -12.06 18.83
N VAL A 478 21.12 -10.98 18.13
CA VAL A 478 21.45 -10.73 16.72
C VAL A 478 22.10 -9.35 16.56
N LEU A 479 22.74 -9.13 15.41
CA LEU A 479 23.13 -7.79 14.98
C LEU A 479 22.01 -7.18 14.16
N LYS A 480 21.43 -6.10 14.68
CA LYS A 480 20.36 -5.34 14.04
C LYS A 480 20.91 -3.99 13.59
N VAL A 481 21.41 -3.94 12.37
CA VAL A 481 22.10 -2.75 11.83
C VAL A 481 21.14 -1.92 10.99
N PRO A 482 21.17 -0.58 11.08
CA PRO A 482 20.35 0.28 10.23
C PRO A 482 20.80 0.22 8.76
N ILE A 483 19.85 0.33 7.84
CA ILE A 483 20.11 0.48 6.41
C ILE A 483 19.71 1.88 5.96
N THR A 484 20.55 2.53 5.17
CA THR A 484 20.23 3.79 4.48
C THR A 484 20.08 3.52 2.99
N TYR A 485 18.99 4.02 2.40
CA TYR A 485 18.71 3.88 0.97
C TYR A 485 18.78 5.23 0.27
N THR A 486 19.32 5.25 -0.94
CA THR A 486 19.30 6.42 -1.81
C THR A 486 18.77 6.08 -3.19
N PHE A 487 18.19 7.06 -3.87
CA PHE A 487 17.66 6.91 -5.23
C PHE A 487 17.94 8.16 -6.05
N ASN A 488 18.28 7.99 -7.33
CA ASN A 488 18.41 9.10 -8.27
C ASN A 488 18.08 8.64 -9.70
N ASN A 489 17.16 9.31 -10.37
CA ASN A 489 16.81 9.08 -11.79
C ASN A 489 17.06 10.31 -12.69
N SER A 490 17.85 11.28 -12.22
CA SER A 490 18.10 12.63 -12.77
C SER A 490 16.97 13.65 -12.69
N VAL A 491 15.75 13.23 -12.32
CA VAL A 491 14.60 14.14 -12.12
C VAL A 491 14.27 14.24 -10.63
N HIS A 492 14.27 13.10 -9.96
CA HIS A 492 14.09 12.94 -8.54
C HIS A 492 15.33 12.30 -7.93
N SER A 493 15.71 12.82 -6.77
CA SER A 493 16.74 12.25 -5.91
C SER A 493 16.25 12.18 -4.47
N SER A 494 16.60 11.11 -3.78
CA SER A 494 16.38 10.95 -2.35
C SER A 494 17.65 10.39 -1.73
N ASP A 495 18.19 11.07 -0.72
CA ASP A 495 19.37 10.62 0.03
C ASP A 495 18.99 9.79 1.27
N ASN A 496 17.70 9.67 1.57
CA ASN A 496 17.20 8.90 2.70
C ASN A 496 15.81 8.33 2.36
N LEU A 497 15.76 7.50 1.32
CA LEU A 497 14.54 6.84 0.89
C LEU A 497 14.04 5.92 2.01
N GLN A 498 12.82 6.15 2.47
CA GLN A 498 12.15 5.25 3.39
C GLN A 498 11.64 4.04 2.61
N THR A 499 11.82 2.86 3.19
CA THR A 499 11.38 1.58 2.63
C THR A 499 10.90 0.70 3.79
N ASP A 500 10.20 -0.37 3.46
CA ASP A 500 9.63 -1.28 4.45
C ASP A 500 10.69 -2.07 5.25
N LYS A 501 11.96 -2.06 4.82
CA LYS A 501 13.08 -2.74 5.49
C LYS A 501 14.16 -1.76 5.98
N SER A 502 13.97 -1.19 7.17
CA SER A 502 14.92 -0.19 7.71
C SER A 502 16.17 -0.78 8.39
N PHE A 503 16.20 -2.09 8.64
CA PHE A 503 17.30 -2.77 9.33
C PHE A 503 17.69 -4.06 8.63
N ALA A 504 18.98 -4.40 8.69
CA ALA A 504 19.46 -5.74 8.40
C ALA A 504 19.67 -6.51 9.71
N VAL A 505 19.17 -7.75 9.76
CA VAL A 505 19.22 -8.61 10.95
C VAL A 505 20.10 -9.83 10.67
N MET A 506 21.29 -9.87 11.29
CA MET A 506 22.29 -10.91 11.08
C MET A 506 22.54 -11.71 12.35
N ASN A 507 22.62 -13.03 12.21
CA ASN A 507 22.94 -13.93 13.31
C ASN A 507 24.43 -13.92 13.64
N VAL A 508 24.77 -13.90 14.93
CA VAL A 508 26.13 -14.22 15.41
C VAL A 508 26.24 -15.70 15.78
N SER A 509 27.45 -16.25 15.81
CA SER A 509 27.66 -17.65 16.21
C SER A 509 27.27 -17.91 17.66
N ASP A 510 26.90 -19.15 17.99
CA ASP A 510 26.50 -19.50 19.37
C ASP A 510 27.64 -19.28 20.38
N ASP A 511 28.90 -19.48 19.97
CA ASP A 511 30.08 -19.16 20.79
C ASP A 511 30.15 -17.66 21.13
N ILE A 512 29.85 -16.79 20.15
CA ILE A 512 29.78 -15.34 20.38
C ILE A 512 28.63 -15.01 21.34
N LYS A 513 27.45 -15.62 21.16
CA LYS A 513 26.30 -15.42 22.07
C LYS A 513 26.66 -15.79 23.50
N GLU A 514 27.25 -16.97 23.70
CA GLU A 514 27.67 -17.44 25.02
C GLU A 514 28.69 -16.48 25.65
N LYS A 515 29.68 -16.02 24.87
CA LYS A 515 30.67 -15.05 25.37
C LYS A 515 30.02 -13.73 25.79
N LEU A 516 29.11 -13.20 24.98
CA LEU A 516 28.42 -11.93 25.26
C LEU A 516 27.48 -12.04 26.47
N ARG A 517 26.77 -13.17 26.63
CA ARG A 517 26.00 -13.47 27.85
C ARG A 517 26.88 -13.46 29.10
N ASN A 518 28.05 -14.09 29.02
CA ASN A 518 29.00 -14.17 30.14
C ASN A 518 29.59 -12.79 30.50
N LEU A 519 29.92 -11.96 29.49
CA LEU A 519 30.35 -10.58 29.71
C LEU A 519 29.25 -9.76 30.40
N ASN A 520 28.01 -9.83 29.91
CA ASN A 520 26.87 -9.14 30.53
C ASN A 520 26.62 -9.60 31.97
N ASN A 521 26.62 -10.91 32.23
CA ASN A 521 26.47 -11.45 33.58
C ASN A 521 27.58 -10.96 34.51
N THR A 522 28.81 -10.83 34.00
CA THR A 522 29.95 -10.33 34.77
C THR A 522 29.83 -8.83 35.06
N GLU A 523 29.38 -8.02 34.09
CA GLU A 523 29.07 -6.59 34.29
C GLU A 523 27.96 -6.38 35.32
N GLN A 524 26.86 -7.14 35.22
CA GLN A 524 25.78 -7.11 36.21
C GLN A 524 26.26 -7.52 37.61
N LEU A 525 27.10 -8.55 37.71
CA LEU A 525 27.63 -9.03 38.98
C LEU A 525 28.63 -8.03 39.59
N ASN A 526 29.42 -7.34 38.76
CA ASN A 526 30.33 -6.28 39.20
C ASN A 526 29.57 -5.03 39.62
N GLY A 527 28.53 -4.63 38.89
CA GLY A 527 27.63 -3.55 39.29
C GLY A 527 26.90 -3.86 40.60
N ALA A 528 26.46 -5.11 40.81
CA ALA A 528 25.88 -5.55 42.07
C ALA A 528 26.89 -5.55 43.22
N LYS A 529 28.13 -6.00 42.98
CA LYS A 529 29.22 -5.92 43.98
C LYS A 529 29.58 -4.48 44.32
N GLN A 530 29.60 -3.59 43.33
CA GLN A 530 29.88 -2.17 43.52
C GLN A 530 28.74 -1.49 44.29
N ALA A 531 27.47 -1.80 43.98
CA ALA A 531 26.33 -1.35 44.78
C ALA A 531 26.38 -1.87 46.24
N VAL A 532 26.87 -3.10 46.46
CA VAL A 532 27.07 -3.66 47.81
C VAL A 532 28.25 -2.99 48.53
N GLU A 533 29.34 -2.66 47.85
CA GLU A 533 30.48 -1.90 48.42
C GLU A 533 30.10 -0.44 48.70
N GLU A 534 29.31 0.19 47.83
CA GLU A 534 28.73 1.52 48.05
C GLU A 534 27.75 1.50 49.23
N ALA A 535 26.93 0.46 49.36
CA ALA A 535 26.07 0.27 50.54
C ALA A 535 26.91 0.06 51.81
N LYS A 536 27.99 -0.73 51.77
CA LYS A 536 28.90 -0.92 52.92
C LYS A 536 29.68 0.33 53.30
N THR A 537 30.05 1.17 52.34
CA THR A 537 30.72 2.46 52.63
C THR A 537 29.74 3.52 53.13
N ALA A 538 28.47 3.48 52.70
CA ALA A 538 27.39 4.25 53.30
C ALA A 538 27.08 3.79 54.74
N ASP A 539 27.05 2.48 55.00
CA ASP A 539 26.85 1.89 56.33
C ASP A 539 28.08 2.09 57.25
N GLY A 540 29.28 2.10 56.68
CA GLY A 540 30.54 2.47 57.34
C GLY A 540 30.59 3.95 57.74
N LYS A 541 29.98 4.85 56.94
CA LYS A 541 29.77 6.25 57.33
C LYS A 541 28.67 6.39 58.40
N MET A 542 27.63 5.55 58.36
CA MET A 542 26.57 5.54 59.38
C MET A 542 27.08 5.04 60.74
N THR A 543 27.90 3.98 60.77
CA THR A 543 28.56 3.47 61.99
C THR A 543 29.68 4.36 62.51
N GLY A 544 30.30 5.18 61.66
CA GLY A 544 31.19 6.27 62.05
C GLY A 544 30.46 7.41 62.78
N ILE A 545 29.26 7.76 62.31
CA ILE A 545 28.40 8.77 62.93
C ILE A 545 27.76 8.23 64.24
N GLU A 546 27.43 6.95 64.32
CA GLU A 546 26.91 6.34 65.56
C GLU A 546 27.96 6.26 66.70
N LYS A 547 29.25 6.12 66.37
CA LYS A 547 30.35 6.20 67.36
C LYS A 547 30.68 7.62 67.80
N GLU A 548 30.36 8.64 67.01
CA GLU A 548 30.48 10.05 67.43
C GLU A 548 29.27 10.52 68.26
N ILE A 549 28.09 9.92 68.06
CA ILE A 549 26.86 10.24 68.80
C ILE A 549 26.80 9.56 70.18
N THR A 550 27.45 8.41 70.39
CA THR A 550 27.47 7.74 71.71
C THR A 550 28.34 8.42 72.77
N ASN A 551 29.19 9.39 72.41
CA ASN A 551 29.98 10.19 73.37
C ASN A 551 29.38 11.57 73.69
N ARG A 552 28.20 11.91 73.16
CA ARG A 552 27.51 13.17 73.48
C ARG A 552 26.01 12.97 73.69
N HIS A 553 25.62 12.33 74.79
CA HIS A 553 24.34 12.63 75.45
C HIS A 553 24.31 12.15 76.91
N VAL A 554 24.63 13.06 77.83
CA VAL A 554 24.10 13.07 79.19
C VAL A 554 23.50 14.47 79.39
N ILE A 555 22.19 14.52 79.71
CA ILE A 555 21.37 15.67 80.19
C ILE A 555 20.91 16.63 79.05
N SER A 556 19.63 17.02 78.84
CA SER A 556 18.32 16.76 79.46
C SER A 556 17.16 17.15 78.50
N LYS A 557 15.99 16.52 78.73
CA LYS A 557 14.62 16.80 78.22
C LYS A 557 14.26 18.31 78.19
N THR A 558 13.35 18.84 77.36
CA THR A 558 11.92 18.46 77.22
C THR A 558 11.24 19.16 76.02
N ASN A 559 10.40 18.41 75.29
CA ASN A 559 9.24 18.72 74.41
C ASN A 559 9.14 19.98 73.52
N GLY A 560 8.94 19.73 72.21
CA GLY A 560 8.33 20.64 71.24
C GLY A 560 8.10 19.96 69.87
N ILE A 561 7.34 20.61 68.97
CA ILE A 561 6.98 20.29 67.55
C ILE A 561 5.49 19.84 67.41
N LYS A 562 4.64 20.34 66.49
CA LYS A 562 4.81 20.75 65.08
C LYS A 562 3.66 21.65 64.57
N VAL A 563 3.97 22.62 63.70
CA VAL A 563 3.10 23.09 62.59
C VAL A 563 4.00 23.44 61.38
N LEU A 564 3.60 22.97 60.18
CA LEU A 564 4.14 23.20 58.82
C LEU A 564 3.54 24.50 58.20
N PRO A 565 4.10 25.18 57.16
CA PRO A 565 3.79 24.79 55.76
C PRO A 565 4.71 25.28 54.58
N GLU A 566 4.56 24.56 53.45
CA GLU A 566 4.42 24.88 52.00
C GLU A 566 5.20 25.97 51.19
N ALA A 567 5.66 25.48 50.01
CA ALA A 567 5.50 25.93 48.60
C ALA A 567 6.20 27.19 48.01
N GLY A 568 6.73 27.04 46.77
CA GLY A 568 6.94 28.15 45.83
C GLY A 568 7.96 27.98 44.67
N GLN A 569 7.44 27.61 43.48
CA GLN A 569 7.82 27.85 42.04
C GLN A 569 9.16 28.50 41.57
N GLY A 570 9.66 28.05 40.39
CA GLY A 570 10.45 28.88 39.44
C GLY A 570 11.19 28.20 38.24
N SER A 571 10.60 28.25 37.04
CA SER A 571 11.13 28.47 35.64
C SER A 571 12.19 27.61 34.90
N GLN A 572 11.73 27.11 33.72
CA GLN A 572 12.30 26.89 32.35
C GLN A 572 13.42 25.87 32.00
N PRO A 573 13.36 25.25 30.78
CA PRO A 573 14.10 24.03 30.44
C PRO A 573 15.21 24.23 29.39
N THR A 574 16.39 23.64 29.64
CA THR A 574 17.36 23.28 28.58
C THR A 574 18.14 22.03 28.97
N THR A 575 18.26 21.16 27.98
CA THR A 575 19.00 19.89 27.81
C THR A 575 20.34 19.76 28.55
N LEU A 576 20.60 18.58 29.16
CA LEU A 576 21.65 17.57 28.79
C LEU A 576 21.99 16.63 29.98
N PHE A 577 22.00 15.30 29.76
CA PHE A 577 22.50 14.20 30.61
C PHE A 577 21.90 14.08 32.04
N GLY A 578 21.78 12.93 32.68
CA GLY A 578 22.29 11.59 32.48
C GLY A 578 22.05 10.84 33.80
N SER A 579 21.69 9.55 33.69
CA SER A 579 21.94 8.50 34.68
C SER A 579 22.11 8.92 36.16
N LEU A 580 21.04 8.85 36.93
CA LEU A 580 21.05 8.37 38.32
C LEU A 580 19.58 8.08 38.71
N PHE A 581 19.34 7.04 39.50
CA PHE A 581 18.02 6.49 39.91
C PHE A 581 17.44 5.38 39.03
N ALA A 582 18.19 4.31 38.86
CA ALA A 582 17.65 2.95 38.85
C ALA A 582 18.50 2.11 39.82
N GLY A 583 18.21 2.24 41.11
CA GLY A 583 19.03 1.63 42.16
C GLY A 583 18.30 1.59 43.49
N LEU A 584 17.15 0.93 43.53
CA LEU A 584 16.60 0.22 44.69
C LEU A 584 15.29 -0.46 44.25
N GLY A 585 15.39 -1.65 43.65
CA GLY A 585 14.19 -2.33 43.13
C GLY A 585 14.42 -3.75 42.63
N ALA A 586 15.41 -4.47 43.17
CA ALA A 586 15.56 -5.90 42.89
C ALA A 586 16.36 -6.59 44.00
N LEU A 587 15.73 -6.86 45.15
CA LEU A 587 16.24 -7.84 46.10
C LEU A 587 15.10 -8.54 46.85
N LEU A 588 14.25 -9.26 46.12
CA LEU A 588 13.41 -10.31 46.71
C LEU A 588 13.35 -11.49 45.74
N PHE A 589 14.22 -12.47 45.99
CA PHE A 589 14.03 -13.82 45.46
C PHE A 589 14.23 -14.86 46.57
N PHE A 590 13.23 -15.75 46.63
CA PHE A 590 13.16 -17.09 47.20
C PHE A 590 12.97 -17.31 48.71
N ARG A 591 11.80 -17.87 49.04
CA ARG A 591 11.69 -19.03 49.93
C ARG A 591 10.74 -20.08 49.36
N LYS A 592 11.30 -21.27 49.15
CA LYS A 592 10.68 -22.53 48.71
C LYS A 592 9.90 -23.17 49.88
N ARG A 593 8.76 -23.81 49.64
CA ARG A 593 8.39 -25.08 50.33
C ARG A 593 7.29 -25.85 49.58
N LYS A 594 7.51 -27.17 49.55
CA LYS A 594 6.67 -28.24 49.04
C LYS A 594 6.47 -29.18 50.24
N GLU A 595 5.23 -29.54 50.55
CA GLU A 595 4.72 -30.60 51.46
C GLU A 595 3.21 -30.32 51.59
N GLU A 596 2.26 -31.24 51.73
CA GLU A 596 2.08 -32.68 51.52
C GLU A 596 0.55 -32.93 51.60
N LYS A 597 0.09 -34.13 51.23
CA LYS A 597 -1.33 -34.58 51.20
C LYS A 597 -2.11 -34.41 52.53
N LEU A 598 -3.43 -34.17 52.46
CA LEU A 598 -4.53 -35.03 52.97
C LEU A 598 -5.88 -34.28 53.19
N SER A 599 -6.95 -34.91 52.69
CA SER A 599 -8.31 -34.97 53.29
C SER A 599 -9.10 -33.65 53.51
N LYS A 600 -10.07 -33.37 52.64
CA LYS A 600 -11.47 -33.84 52.76
C LYS A 600 -12.24 -33.58 51.48
#